data_AF-A0A7Y3C2W0-F1
#
_entry.id   AF-A0A7Y3C2W0-F1
#
_cell.length_a   1.000
_cell.length_b   1.000
_cell.length_c   1.000
_cell.angle_alpha   90.00
_cell.angle_beta   90.00
_cell.angle_gamma   90.00
#
_symmetry.space_group_name_H-M   'P 1'
#
loop_
_entity.id
_entity.type
_entity.pdbx_description
1 polymer ?
#
loop_
_entity_poly.entity_id
_entity_poly.type
_entity_poly.pdbx_seq_one_letter_code
_entity_poly.pdbx_strand_id
1 'polypeptide(L)' 'MLDRYVEGTVDRISPEAPVPVVKVTRDWDAVGGAGNVAANVRTLGAACDLIGVVADDEAGDRVRAALDEKGVRHR' A
#
# COMPACT_ATOMS: atom_id res chain seq x y z
N MET A 1 -0.01 7.88 -0.14
CA MET A 1 -1.15 6.94 -0.33
C MET A 1 -0.64 5.54 0.00
N LEU A 2 -1.48 4.72 0.63
CA LEU A 2 -1.20 3.32 0.90
C LEU A 2 -2.04 2.48 -0.05
N ASP A 3 -1.39 1.60 -0.82
CA ASP A 3 -2.09 0.65 -1.67
C ASP A 3 -2.17 -0.67 -0.89
N ARG A 4 -3.39 -1.04 -0.47
CA ARG A 4 -3.65 -2.32 0.20
C ARG A 4 -4.19 -3.33 -0.79
N TYR A 5 -3.54 -4.48 -0.83
CA TYR A 5 -3.95 -5.62 -1.64
C TYR A 5 -4.57 -6.67 -0.73
N VAL A 6 -5.72 -7.18 -1.15
CA VAL A 6 -6.44 -8.24 -0.48
C VAL A 6 -6.63 -9.37 -1.47
N GLU A 7 -6.13 -10.55 -1.11
CA GLU A 7 -6.23 -11.77 -1.89
C GLU A 7 -7.08 -12.79 -1.13
N GLY A 8 -7.94 -13.48 -1.87
CA GLY A 8 -8.85 -14.46 -1.30
C GLY A 8 -9.61 -15.22 -2.38
N THR A 9 -10.43 -16.16 -1.94
CA THR A 9 -11.32 -16.91 -2.82
C THR A 9 -12.75 -16.42 -2.71
N VAL A 10 -13.53 -16.62 -3.77
CA VAL A 10 -14.98 -16.35 -3.79
C VAL A 10 -15.68 -17.66 -4.07
N ASP A 11 -16.48 -18.13 -3.12
CA ASP A 11 -17.26 -19.37 -3.22
C ASP A 11 -18.78 -19.14 -3.12
N ARG A 12 -19.22 -17.92 -2.79
CA ARG A 12 -20.65 -17.60 -2.62
C ARG A 12 -20.99 -16.12 -2.89
N ILE A 13 -22.28 -15.88 -3.05
CA ILE A 13 -22.90 -14.54 -3.09
C ILE A 13 -23.47 -14.19 -1.71
N SER A 14 -23.43 -12.91 -1.33
CA SER A 14 -24.00 -12.44 -0.07
C SER A 14 -25.54 -12.61 -0.04
N PRO A 15 -26.14 -13.07 1.08
CA PRO A 15 -27.59 -13.08 1.23
C PRO A 15 -28.18 -11.68 1.45
N GLU A 16 -27.35 -10.67 1.76
CA GLU A 16 -27.78 -9.29 2.05
C GLU A 16 -27.83 -8.40 0.80
N ALA A 17 -27.06 -8.73 -0.23
CA ALA A 17 -26.98 -7.99 -1.49
C ALA A 17 -26.37 -8.87 -2.60
N PRO A 18 -26.65 -8.62 -3.90
CA PRO A 18 -26.12 -9.41 -5.02
C PRO A 18 -24.64 -9.09 -5.30
N VAL A 19 -23.78 -9.27 -4.30
CA VAL A 19 -22.33 -9.03 -4.36
C VAL A 19 -21.54 -10.27 -3.91
N PRO A 20 -20.37 -10.55 -4.49
CA PRO A 20 -19.52 -11.65 -4.05
C PRO A 20 -19.01 -11.48 -2.62
N VAL A 21 -18.84 -12.58 -1.89
CA VAL A 21 -18.13 -12.59 -0.60
C VAL A 21 -16.71 -13.10 -0.81
N VAL A 22 -15.71 -12.26 -0.52
CA VAL A 22 -14.30 -12.66 -0.58
C VAL A 22 -13.88 -13.25 0.76
N LYS A 23 -13.49 -14.53 0.77
CA LYS A 23 -12.81 -15.15 1.91
C LYS A 23 -11.32 -14.81 1.82
N VAL A 24 -10.91 -13.77 2.55
CA VAL A 24 -9.52 -13.28 2.56
C VAL A 24 -8.58 -14.38 3.07
N THR A 25 -7.54 -14.67 2.29
CA THR A 25 -6.47 -15.61 2.65
C THR A 25 -5.15 -14.90 2.88
N ARG A 26 -4.97 -13.71 2.31
CA ARG A 26 -3.77 -12.90 2.44
C ARG A 26 -4.09 -11.43 2.17
N ASP A 27 -3.39 -10.55 2.86
CA ASP A 27 -3.31 -9.14 2.53
C ASP A 27 -1.86 -8.64 2.67
N TRP A 28 -1.55 -7.56 1.97
CA TRP A 28 -0.28 -6.86 2.11
C TRP A 28 -0.40 -5.42 1.63
N ASP A 29 0.57 -4.61 2.05
CA ASP A 29 0.62 -3.21 1.74
C ASP A 29 1.77 -2.89 0.78
N ALA A 30 1.57 -1.85 -0.02
CA ALA A 30 2.63 -1.21 -0.78
C ALA A 30 2.46 0.32 -0.75
N VAL A 31 3.56 1.03 -1.00
CA VAL A 31 3.51 2.47 -1.19
C VAL A 31 2.86 2.80 -2.53
N GLY A 32 1.84 3.66 -2.50
CA GLY A 32 1.12 4.12 -3.69
C GLY A 32 1.50 5.53 -4.11
N GLY A 33 1.08 5.91 -5.32
CA GLY A 33 1.25 7.28 -5.85
C GLY A 33 2.70 7.76 -5.85
N ALA A 34 2.95 8.93 -5.25
CA ALA A 34 4.29 9.51 -5.15
C ALA A 34 5.29 8.60 -4.41
N GLY A 35 4.83 7.77 -3.46
CA GLY A 35 5.67 6.77 -2.80
C GLY A 35 6.16 5.70 -3.76
N ASN A 36 5.29 5.20 -4.65
CA ASN A 36 5.66 4.25 -5.69
C ASN A 36 6.66 4.86 -6.69
N VAL A 37 6.44 6.12 -7.08
CA VAL A 37 7.37 6.85 -7.98
C VAL A 37 8.76 6.93 -7.34
N ALA A 38 8.85 7.35 -6.07
CA ALA A 38 10.12 7.45 -5.36
C ALA A 38 10.81 6.08 -5.19
N ALA A 39 10.05 5.02 -4.91
CA ALA A 39 10.57 3.65 -4.83
C ALA A 39 11.18 3.20 -6.17
N ASN A 40 10.49 3.46 -7.29
CA ASN A 40 11.02 3.13 -8.63
C ASN A 40 12.31 3.89 -8.95
N VAL A 41 12.39 5.18 -8.63
CA VAL A 41 13.61 5.98 -8.81
C VAL A 41 14.77 5.39 -7.99
N ARG A 42 14.50 4.96 -6.75
CA ARG A 42 15.50 4.28 -5.91
C ARG A 42 15.96 2.96 -6.50
N THR A 43 15.06 2.13 -7.04
CA THR A 43 15.41 0.86 -7.68
C THR A 43 16.33 1.04 -8.89
N LEU A 44 16.22 2.17 -9.59
CA LEU A 44 17.13 2.54 -10.69
C LEU A 44 18.52 3.02 -10.22
N GLY A 45 18.77 3.07 -8.90
CA GLY A 45 20.04 3.49 -8.31
C GLY A 45 20.18 5.01 -8.14
N ALA A 46 19.16 5.79 -8.49
CA ALA A 46 19.15 7.24 -8.29
C ALA A 46 18.70 7.62 -6.87
N ALA A 47 19.05 8.82 -6.43
CA ALA A 47 18.57 9.38 -5.19
C ALA A 47 17.21 10.09 -5.39
N CYS A 48 16.29 9.93 -4.45
CA CYS A 48 15.00 10.60 -4.45
C CYS A 48 14.63 10.98 -3.01
N ASP A 49 14.20 12.23 -2.82
CA ASP A 49 13.60 12.73 -1.59
C ASP A 49 12.10 12.92 -1.83
N LEU A 50 11.29 12.19 -1.08
CA LEU A 50 9.84 12.29 -1.12
C LEU A 50 9.37 13.23 -0.01
N ILE A 51 8.76 14.36 -0.40
CA ILE A 51 8.18 15.31 0.56
C ILE A 51 6.67 15.25 0.41
N GLY A 52 5.94 15.05 1.51
CA GLY A 52 4.49 14.96 1.46
C GLY A 52 3.83 15.04 2.83
N VAL A 53 2.50 15.02 2.83
CA VAL A 53 1.71 14.97 4.06
C VAL A 53 1.16 13.57 4.23
N VAL A 54 1.37 13.00 5.41
CA VAL A 54 0.82 11.71 5.81
C VAL A 54 0.15 11.90 7.18
N ALA A 55 -1.03 11.30 7.36
CA ALA A 55 -1.74 11.36 8.62
C ALA A 55 -0.97 10.65 9.75
N ASP A 56 -1.29 11.04 10.99
CA ASP A 56 -0.83 10.34 12.20
C ASP A 56 -1.85 9.26 12.56
N ASP A 57 -1.92 8.23 11.72
CA ASP A 57 -2.80 7.09 11.87
C ASP A 57 -2.10 5.79 11.40
N GLU A 58 -2.77 4.66 11.58
CA GLU A 58 -2.24 3.34 11.24
C GLU A 58 -1.84 3.22 9.75
N ALA A 59 -2.63 3.83 8.85
CA ALA A 59 -2.31 3.83 7.43
C ALA A 59 -1.05 4.67 7.17
N GLY A 60 -0.90 5.80 7.87
CA GLY A 60 0.28 6.64 7.83
C GLY A 60 1.53 5.94 8.34
N ASP A 61 1.43 5.20 9.45
CA ASP A 61 2.52 4.37 9.98
C ASP A 61 2.96 3.32 8.96
N ARG A 62 2.00 2.66 8.32
CA ARG A 62 2.26 1.67 7.28
C ARG A 62 2.90 2.28 6.03
N VAL A 63 2.51 3.49 5.62
CA VAL A 63 3.20 4.22 4.55
C VAL A 63 4.65 4.51 4.92
N ARG A 64 4.90 5.04 6.12
CA ARG A 64 6.26 5.34 6.60
C ARG A 64 7.13 4.08 6.60
N ALA A 65 6.64 2.99 7.19
CA ALA A 65 7.35 1.71 7.24
C ALA A 65 7.64 1.15 5.83
N ALA A 66 6.67 1.22 4.92
CA ALA A 66 6.85 0.73 3.55
C ALA A 66 7.83 1.60 2.74
N LEU A 67 7.91 2.91 2.98
CA LEU A 67 8.94 3.78 2.39
C LEU A 67 10.35 3.45 2.91
N ASP A 68 10.46 3.19 4.21
CA ASP A 68 11.72 2.80 4.86
C ASP A 68 12.25 1.46 4.32
N GLU A 69 11.36 0.47 4.15
CA GLU A 69 11.72 -0.83 3.55
C GLU A 69 12.27 -0.67 2.12
N LYS A 70 11.77 0.31 1.37
CA LYS A 70 12.25 0.62 0.01
C LYS A 70 13.49 1.53 -0.01
N GLY A 71 14.00 1.96 1.14
CA GLY A 71 15.16 2.87 1.23
C GLY A 71 14.90 4.27 0.65
N VAL A 72 13.63 4.67 0.55
CA VAL A 72 13.23 6.00 0.08
C VAL A 72 13.45 6.98 1.23
N ARG A 73 14.09 8.13 0.96
CA ARG A 73 14.15 9.21 1.97
C ARG A 73 12.84 9.97 1.92
N HIS A 74 12.22 10.20 3.08
CA HIS A 74 10.94 10.89 3.16
C HIS A 74 10.90 11.90 4.31
N ARG A 75 10.06 12.93 4.14
CA ARG A 75 9.79 13.99 5.12
C ARG A 75 8.32 14.43 5.04
#